data_AF-A0A9E5UID8-F1
#
_entry.id   AF-A0A9E5UID8-F1
#
_cell.length_a   1.000
_cell.length_b   1.000
_cell.length_c   1.000
_cell.angle_alpha   90.00
_cell.angle_beta   90.00
_cell.angle_gamma   90.00
#
_symmetry.space_group_name_H-M   'P 1'
#
loop_
_entity.id
_entity.type
_entity.pdbx_description
1 polymer ?
#
loop_
_entity_poly.entity_id
_entity_poly.type
_entity_poly.pdbx_seq_one_letter_code
_entity_poly.pdbx_strand_id
1 'polypeptide(L)'
;MDAPPTVPAASTAARATAVAFALALALGLVAGLVSLANAPEGDWARAGEASRIASGESGAQVSRIVNERFVARAGLERAERGVSWLLLGDFGTRVRGGCPGWLFLKDELEVHPDPAGAARLRARMAGLAARRREARGARLLVVVVPDKSRVEREHLCGLRR
;
A
#
# COMPACT_ATOMS: atom_id res chain seq x y z
N MET A 1 -39.10 -48.78 -5.00
CA MET A 1 -39.43 -47.34 -4.97
C MET A 1 -38.65 -46.77 -3.82
N ASP A 2 -37.43 -46.32 -4.09
CA ASP A 2 -36.55 -45.77 -3.06
C ASP A 2 -37.00 -44.33 -2.74
N ALA A 3 -37.13 -44.04 -1.44
CA ALA A 3 -37.52 -42.72 -0.97
C ALA A 3 -36.48 -41.68 -1.40
N PRO A 4 -36.90 -40.47 -1.81
CA PRO A 4 -35.96 -39.42 -2.18
C PRO A 4 -35.11 -39.03 -0.95
N PRO A 5 -33.81 -38.75 -1.14
CA PRO A 5 -32.94 -38.34 -0.05
C PRO A 5 -33.46 -37.04 0.58
N THR A 6 -33.72 -37.08 1.88
CA THR A 6 -34.11 -35.89 2.66
C THR A 6 -32.87 -35.04 2.91
N VAL A 7 -32.85 -33.83 2.35
CA VAL A 7 -31.75 -32.88 2.58
C VAL A 7 -31.87 -32.37 4.02
N PRO A 8 -30.83 -32.48 4.87
CA PRO A 8 -30.92 -31.99 6.24
C PRO A 8 -31.11 -30.47 6.25
N ALA A 9 -32.04 -29.99 7.09
CA ALA A 9 -32.29 -28.56 7.23
C ALA A 9 -31.03 -27.84 7.71
N ALA A 10 -30.60 -26.80 6.96
CA ALA A 10 -29.41 -26.03 7.31
C ALA A 10 -29.52 -25.46 8.72
N SER A 11 -28.52 -25.75 9.56
CA SER A 11 -28.42 -25.25 10.93
C SER A 11 -28.33 -23.72 10.95
N THR A 12 -28.69 -23.11 12.08
CA THR A 12 -28.58 -21.65 12.29
C THR A 12 -27.14 -21.14 12.05
N ALA A 13 -26.14 -21.93 12.43
CA ALA A 13 -24.74 -21.64 12.13
C ALA A 13 -24.44 -21.64 10.62
N ALA A 14 -24.97 -22.61 9.87
CA ALA A 14 -24.81 -22.67 8.42
C ALA A 14 -25.53 -21.51 7.70
N ARG A 15 -26.68 -21.07 8.22
CA ARG A 15 -27.37 -19.88 7.71
C ARG A 15 -26.59 -18.60 8.00
N ALA A 16 -26.04 -18.46 9.21
CA ALA A 16 -25.24 -17.31 9.60
C ALA A 16 -23.97 -17.17 8.75
N THR A 17 -23.26 -18.27 8.49
CA THR A 17 -22.08 -18.26 7.60
C THR A 17 -22.46 -17.92 6.16
N ALA A 18 -23.57 -18.47 5.65
CA ALA A 18 -24.07 -18.15 4.31
C ALA A 18 -24.44 -16.66 4.16
N VAL A 19 -25.10 -16.08 5.17
CA VAL A 19 -25.43 -14.64 5.19
C VAL A 19 -24.15 -13.79 5.24
N ALA A 20 -23.19 -14.14 6.11
CA ALA A 20 -21.92 -13.42 6.20
C ALA A 20 -21.15 -13.45 4.86
N PHE A 21 -21.13 -14.61 4.20
CA PHE A 21 -20.51 -14.77 2.89
C PHE A 21 -21.22 -13.95 1.80
N ALA A 22 -22.56 -13.99 1.77
CA ALA A 22 -23.36 -13.20 0.84
C ALA A 22 -23.14 -11.69 1.02
N LEU A 23 -23.06 -11.23 2.27
CA LEU A 23 -22.74 -9.83 2.59
C LEU A 23 -21.34 -9.46 2.11
N ALA A 24 -20.33 -10.29 2.37
CA ALA A 24 -18.97 -10.05 1.92
C ALA A 24 -18.87 -9.92 0.39
N LEU A 25 -19.57 -10.80 -0.35
CA LEU A 25 -19.66 -10.71 -1.80
C LEU A 25 -20.38 -9.45 -2.28
N ALA A 26 -21.50 -9.09 -1.65
CA ALA A 26 -22.25 -7.88 -1.99
C ALA A 26 -21.42 -6.61 -1.75
N LEU A 27 -20.72 -6.53 -0.61
CA LEU A 27 -19.80 -5.45 -0.28
C LEU A 27 -18.65 -5.36 -1.29
N GLY A 28 -18.03 -6.49 -1.63
CA GLY A 28 -16.96 -6.56 -2.64
C GLY A 28 -17.45 -6.12 -4.02
N LEU A 29 -18.65 -6.54 -4.42
CA LEU A 29 -19.27 -6.14 -5.68
C LEU A 29 -19.55 -4.64 -5.73
N VAL A 30 -20.17 -4.08 -4.69
CA VAL A 30 -20.44 -2.63 -4.59
C VAL A 30 -19.13 -1.84 -4.65
N ALA A 31 -18.12 -2.24 -3.88
CA ALA A 31 -16.81 -1.58 -3.90
C ALA A 31 -16.14 -1.66 -5.28
N GLY A 32 -16.25 -2.80 -5.98
CA GLY A 32 -15.76 -2.97 -7.35
C GLY A 32 -16.50 -2.07 -8.35
N LEU A 33 -17.83 -2.00 -8.27
CA LEU A 33 -18.65 -1.13 -9.13
C LEU A 33 -18.35 0.35 -8.90
N VAL A 34 -18.20 0.78 -7.65
CA VAL A 34 -17.79 2.15 -7.31
C VAL A 34 -16.38 2.44 -7.84
N SER A 35 -15.46 1.49 -7.72
CA SER A 35 -14.10 1.62 -8.26
C SER A 35 -14.07 1.79 -9.77
N LEU A 36 -14.99 1.10 -10.45
CA LEU A 36 -15.12 1.13 -11.89
C LEU A 36 -15.79 2.44 -12.35
N ALA A 37 -16.84 2.89 -11.66
CA ALA A 37 -17.51 4.18 -11.93
C ALA A 37 -16.60 5.40 -11.74
N ASN A 38 -15.61 5.32 -10.85
CA ASN A 38 -14.62 6.39 -10.63
C ASN A 38 -13.37 6.27 -11.54
N ALA A 39 -13.37 5.36 -12.52
CA ALA A 39 -12.24 5.23 -13.43
C ALA A 39 -12.20 6.41 -14.45
N PRO A 40 -11.02 6.97 -14.78
CA PRO A 40 -10.87 8.04 -15.75
C PRO A 40 -11.34 7.63 -17.14
N GLU A 41 -11.92 8.58 -17.89
CA GLU A 41 -12.48 8.37 -19.24
C GLU A 41 -11.49 7.70 -20.23
N GLY A 42 -10.19 8.01 -20.11
CA GLY A 42 -9.15 7.44 -20.96
C GLY A 42 -8.91 5.93 -20.80
N ASP A 43 -9.35 5.33 -19.69
CA ASP A 43 -9.24 3.88 -19.48
C ASP A 43 -10.43 3.13 -20.09
N TRP A 44 -11.59 3.76 -20.20
CA TRP A 44 -12.78 3.23 -20.88
C TRP A 44 -12.65 3.25 -22.40
N ALA A 45 -12.05 4.31 -22.95
CA ALA A 45 -11.82 4.45 -24.39
C ALA A 45 -11.03 3.28 -24.99
N ARG A 46 -10.11 2.68 -24.23
CA ARG A 46 -9.32 1.51 -24.66
C ARG A 46 -10.04 0.16 -24.48
N ALA A 47 -11.04 0.10 -23.60
CA ALA A 47 -11.76 -1.12 -23.25
C ALA A 47 -12.99 -1.37 -24.15
N GLY A 48 -13.59 -0.30 -24.69
CA GLY A 48 -14.75 -0.33 -25.58
C GLY A 48 -14.45 -0.64 -27.05
N GLU A 49 -13.21 -0.96 -27.40
CA GLU A 49 -12.84 -1.27 -28.78
C GLU A 49 -13.28 -2.70 -29.15
N ALA A 50 -14.13 -2.83 -30.19
CA ALA A 50 -14.81 -4.09 -30.53
C ALA A 50 -13.84 -5.26 -30.84
N SER A 51 -12.67 -4.95 -31.39
CA SER A 51 -11.59 -5.94 -31.66
C SER A 51 -10.97 -6.49 -30.36
N ARG A 52 -10.95 -5.71 -29.28
CA ARG A 52 -10.46 -6.11 -27.95
C ARG A 52 -11.48 -6.90 -27.14
N ILE A 53 -12.76 -6.62 -27.37
CA ILE A 53 -13.85 -7.40 -26.79
C ILE A 53 -13.85 -8.81 -27.39
N ALA A 54 -13.67 -8.92 -28.71
CA ALA A 54 -13.59 -10.23 -29.38
C ALA A 54 -12.34 -11.05 -29.02
N SER A 55 -11.25 -10.39 -28.61
CA SER A 55 -9.99 -11.05 -28.20
C SER A 55 -9.87 -11.31 -26.70
N GLY A 56 -10.86 -10.93 -25.89
CA GLY A 56 -10.86 -11.13 -24.44
C GLY A 56 -9.97 -10.15 -23.65
N GLU A 57 -9.27 -9.24 -24.33
CA GLU A 57 -8.40 -8.23 -23.71
C GLU A 57 -9.18 -7.24 -22.84
N SER A 58 -10.46 -6.99 -23.15
CA SER A 58 -11.33 -6.11 -22.36
C SER A 58 -11.52 -6.63 -20.92
N GLY A 59 -11.63 -7.95 -20.72
CA GLY A 59 -11.76 -8.54 -19.38
C GLY A 59 -10.50 -8.38 -18.53
N ALA A 60 -9.33 -8.55 -19.16
CA ALA A 60 -8.04 -8.33 -18.50
C ALA A 60 -7.85 -6.86 -18.09
N GLN A 61 -8.36 -5.92 -18.90
CA GLN A 61 -8.30 -4.49 -18.58
C GLN A 61 -9.24 -4.11 -17.43
N VAL A 62 -10.48 -4.61 -17.42
CA VAL A 62 -11.43 -4.38 -16.30
C VAL A 62 -10.87 -4.95 -15.00
N SER A 63 -10.34 -6.18 -15.03
CA SER A 63 -9.69 -6.80 -13.87
C SER A 63 -8.52 -5.95 -13.36
N ARG A 64 -7.71 -5.40 -14.25
CA ARG A 64 -6.61 -4.48 -13.90
C ARG A 64 -7.11 -3.22 -13.21
N ILE A 65 -8.14 -2.57 -13.74
CA ILE A 65 -8.71 -1.34 -13.15
C ILE A 65 -9.25 -1.62 -11.74
N VAL A 66 -10.01 -2.70 -11.57
CA VAL A 66 -10.56 -3.09 -10.26
C VAL A 66 -9.43 -3.42 -9.27
N ASN A 67 -8.41 -4.17 -9.68
CA ASN A 67 -7.31 -4.57 -8.79
C ASN A 67 -6.37 -3.40 -8.43
N GLU A 68 -6.02 -2.56 -9.41
CA GLU A 68 -5.08 -1.46 -9.18
C GLU A 68 -5.72 -0.29 -8.42
N ARG A 69 -7.02 -0.04 -8.64
CA ARG A 69 -7.70 1.15 -8.11
C ARG A 69 -8.80 0.88 -7.11
N PHE A 70 -8.87 -0.34 -6.56
CA PHE A 70 -9.87 -0.71 -5.56
C PHE A 70 -10.00 0.37 -4.47
N VAL A 71 -11.17 1.00 -4.40
CA VAL A 71 -11.40 2.21 -3.58
C VAL A 71 -11.18 1.96 -2.09
N ALA A 72 -11.46 0.74 -1.62
CA ALA A 72 -11.27 0.37 -0.22
C ALA A 72 -9.86 -0.15 0.10
N ARG A 73 -8.94 -0.21 -0.87
CA ARG A 73 -7.58 -0.76 -0.69
C ARG A 73 -6.82 -0.06 0.44
N ALA A 74 -6.73 1.26 0.40
CA ALA A 74 -5.99 2.02 1.41
C ALA A 74 -6.61 1.91 2.82
N GLY A 75 -7.93 1.73 2.91
CA GLY A 75 -8.64 1.50 4.17
C GLY A 75 -8.33 0.12 4.72
N LEU A 76 -8.43 -0.91 3.87
CA LEU A 76 -8.17 -2.29 4.24
C LEU A 76 -6.70 -2.53 4.60
N GLU A 77 -5.75 -1.98 3.83
CA GLU A 77 -4.32 -2.03 4.17
C GLU A 77 -4.06 -1.37 5.52
N ARG A 78 -4.68 -0.23 5.82
CA ARG A 78 -4.53 0.42 7.14
C ARG A 78 -5.13 -0.42 8.26
N ALA A 79 -6.28 -1.04 8.04
CA ALA A 79 -6.93 -1.90 9.02
C ALA A 79 -6.11 -3.17 9.29
N GLU A 80 -5.63 -3.84 8.24
CA GLU A 80 -4.74 -4.99 8.32
C GLU A 80 -3.47 -4.65 9.12
N ARG A 81 -2.84 -3.51 8.81
CA ARG A 81 -1.67 -3.03 9.56
C ARG A 81 -1.97 -2.73 11.02
N GLY A 82 -3.13 -2.16 11.33
CA GLY A 82 -3.55 -1.92 12.70
C GLY A 82 -3.79 -3.21 13.47
N VAL A 83 -4.48 -4.17 12.86
CA VAL A 83 -4.74 -5.49 13.45
C VAL A 83 -3.43 -6.26 13.66
N SER A 84 -2.55 -6.29 12.67
CA SER A 84 -1.25 -6.96 12.77
C SER A 84 -0.39 -6.36 13.88
N TRP A 85 -0.38 -5.03 14.01
CA TRP A 85 0.29 -4.36 15.12
C TRP A 85 -0.29 -4.73 16.49
N LEU A 86 -1.62 -4.66 16.64
CA LEU A 86 -2.28 -4.90 17.94
C LEU A 86 -2.23 -6.35 18.38
N LEU A 87 -2.36 -7.30 17.45
CA LEU A 87 -2.43 -8.73 17.77
C LEU A 87 -1.07 -9.42 17.74
N LEU A 88 -0.19 -9.03 16.81
CA LEU A 88 1.07 -9.72 16.54
C LEU A 88 2.29 -8.86 16.88
N GLY A 89 2.12 -7.57 17.23
CA GLY A 89 3.23 -6.65 17.44
C GLY A 89 4.04 -6.37 16.18
N ASP A 90 3.47 -6.56 15.00
CA ASP A 90 4.21 -6.49 13.74
C ASP A 90 4.47 -5.03 13.30
N PHE A 91 5.75 -4.71 13.16
CA PHE A 91 6.23 -3.42 12.63
C PHE A 91 6.11 -3.31 11.10
N GLY A 92 5.89 -4.45 10.43
CA GLY A 92 5.86 -4.62 8.99
C GLY A 92 7.18 -4.32 8.29
N THR A 93 7.12 -3.96 7.00
CA THR A 93 8.31 -3.95 6.13
C THR A 93 9.20 -2.71 6.28
N ARG A 94 8.66 -1.56 6.72
CA ARG A 94 9.38 -0.28 6.77
C ARG A 94 10.08 0.03 8.09
N VAL A 95 9.73 -0.67 9.16
CA VAL A 95 10.24 -0.40 10.51
C VAL A 95 10.93 -1.65 11.05
N ARG A 96 11.98 -1.45 11.84
CA ARG A 96 12.72 -2.50 12.56
C ARG A 96 12.76 -2.13 14.04
N GLY A 97 12.54 -3.12 14.90
CA GLY A 97 12.69 -2.98 16.34
C GLY A 97 14.16 -3.02 16.72
N GLY A 98 14.61 -2.06 17.52
CA GLY A 98 15.89 -2.11 18.24
C GLY A 98 15.67 -2.64 19.65
N CYS A 99 16.20 -1.93 20.65
CA CYS A 99 15.95 -2.26 22.05
C CYS A 99 14.45 -2.13 22.42
N PRO A 100 13.98 -2.67 23.56
CA PRO A 100 12.57 -2.55 23.96
C PRO A 100 12.08 -1.11 23.90
N GLY A 101 10.99 -0.86 23.15
CA GLY A 101 10.43 0.47 22.93
C GLY A 101 11.09 1.31 21.83
N TRP A 102 12.15 0.82 21.19
CA TRP A 102 12.89 1.54 20.15
C TRP A 102 12.56 1.05 18.76
N LEU A 103 12.14 1.98 17.90
CA LEU A 103 11.83 1.75 16.50
C LEU A 103 12.71 2.59 15.59
N PHE A 104 13.21 1.95 14.53
CA PHE A 104 14.04 2.55 13.48
C PHE A 104 13.44 2.29 12.11
N LEU A 105 13.58 3.26 11.19
CA LEU A 105 13.19 3.09 9.80
C LEU A 105 14.19 2.17 9.10
N LYS A 106 13.70 1.22 8.31
CA LYS A 106 14.54 0.29 7.55
C LYS A 106 15.52 1.04 6.64
N ASP A 107 15.06 2.11 6.00
CA ASP A 107 15.85 2.90 5.05
C ASP A 107 17.05 3.60 5.72
N GLU A 108 17.00 3.87 7.04
CA GLU A 108 18.13 4.45 7.77
C GLU A 108 19.25 3.44 8.07
N LEU A 109 18.90 2.15 8.05
CA LEU A 109 19.79 1.02 8.31
C LEU A 109 20.41 0.47 7.01
N GLU A 110 19.95 0.93 5.85
CA GLU A 110 20.41 0.43 4.57
C GLU A 110 21.78 1.03 4.20
N VAL A 111 22.73 0.16 3.89
CA VAL A 111 24.05 0.56 3.39
C VAL A 111 23.94 0.88 1.90
N HIS A 112 24.00 2.17 1.56
CA HIS A 112 24.00 2.58 0.16
C HIS A 112 25.39 2.35 -0.50
N PRO A 113 25.45 1.89 -1.76
CA PRO A 113 26.71 1.60 -2.45
C PRO A 113 27.63 2.81 -2.68
N ASP A 114 27.08 4.01 -2.90
CA ASP A 114 27.84 5.26 -3.11
C ASP A 114 27.27 6.43 -2.27
N PRO A 115 27.50 6.43 -0.94
CA PRO A 115 26.96 7.45 -0.05
C PRO A 115 27.59 8.82 -0.33
N ALA A 116 28.86 8.86 -0.77
CA ALA A 116 29.57 10.09 -1.05
C ALA A 116 29.07 10.77 -2.34
N GLY A 117 28.83 10.02 -3.41
CA GLY A 117 28.24 10.54 -4.63
C GLY A 117 26.81 11.03 -4.43
N ALA A 118 25.99 10.27 -3.68
CA ALA A 118 24.64 10.70 -3.31
C ALA A 118 24.65 12.03 -2.51
N ALA A 119 25.56 12.17 -1.54
CA ALA A 119 25.71 13.40 -0.77
C ALA A 119 26.13 14.58 -1.66
N ARG A 120 27.12 14.39 -2.55
CA ARG A 120 27.55 15.42 -3.52
C ARG A 120 26.42 15.85 -4.45
N LEU A 121 25.64 14.89 -4.96
CA LEU A 121 24.50 15.17 -5.81
C LEU A 121 23.44 16.00 -5.07
N ARG A 122 23.06 15.60 -3.85
CA ARG A 122 22.10 16.34 -3.01
C ARG A 122 22.58 17.76 -2.72
N ALA A 123 23.86 17.94 -2.40
CA ALA A 123 24.46 19.26 -2.18
C ALA A 123 24.41 20.13 -3.44
N ARG A 124 24.73 19.56 -4.62
CA ARG A 124 24.61 20.27 -5.91
C ARG A 124 23.16 20.71 -6.18
N MET A 125 22.19 19.83 -5.95
CA MET A 125 20.77 20.14 -6.15
C MET A 125 20.28 21.23 -5.19
N ALA A 126 20.70 21.17 -3.91
CA ALA A 126 20.43 22.23 -2.94
C ALA A 126 21.03 23.58 -3.38
N GLY A 127 22.25 23.59 -3.91
CA GLY A 127 22.89 24.79 -4.46
C GLY A 127 22.16 25.37 -5.67
N LEU A 128 21.65 24.53 -6.57
CA LEU A 128 20.80 24.97 -7.70
C LEU A 128 19.48 25.58 -7.20
N ALA A 129 18.85 24.95 -6.21
CA ALA A 129 17.63 25.49 -5.60
C ALA A 129 17.89 26.83 -4.91
N ALA A 130 19.03 26.98 -4.22
CA ALA A 130 19.42 28.23 -3.57
C ALA A 130 19.56 29.38 -4.57
N ARG A 131 20.31 29.19 -5.67
CA ARG A 131 20.46 30.20 -6.73
C ARG A 131 19.12 30.62 -7.33
N ARG A 132 18.21 29.66 -7.53
CA ARG A 132 16.88 29.94 -8.09
C ARG A 132 15.99 30.73 -7.12
N ARG A 133 16.14 30.54 -5.80
CA ARG A 133 15.44 31.34 -4.79
C ARG A 133 16.04 32.73 -4.68
N GLU A 134 17.36 32.85 -4.76
CA GLU A 134 18.07 34.12 -4.69
C GLU A 134 17.71 35.03 -5.87
N ALA A 135 17.62 34.48 -7.08
CA ALA A 135 17.12 35.20 -8.26
C ALA A 135 15.68 35.73 -8.11
N ARG A 136 14.94 35.28 -7.08
CA ARG A 136 13.58 35.73 -6.74
C ARG A 136 13.54 36.54 -5.43
N GLY A 137 14.70 37.01 -4.95
CA GLY A 137 14.80 37.82 -3.74
C GLY A 137 14.69 37.03 -2.43
N ALA A 138 14.81 35.71 -2.45
CA ALA A 138 14.69 34.86 -1.26
C ALA A 138 15.98 34.07 -0.96
N ARG A 139 16.36 33.97 0.31
CA ARG A 139 17.50 33.14 0.75
C ARG A 139 17.04 31.75 1.16
N LEU A 140 17.81 30.73 0.79
CA LEU A 140 17.55 29.33 1.17
C LEU A 140 18.54 28.88 2.26
N LEU A 141 18.04 28.49 3.42
CA LEU A 141 18.80 27.82 4.47
C LEU A 141 18.54 26.30 4.40
N VAL A 142 19.60 25.50 4.37
CA VAL A 142 19.51 24.03 4.40
C VAL A 142 20.06 23.54 5.73
N VAL A 143 19.23 22.88 6.52
CA VAL A 143 19.60 22.27 7.79
C VAL A 143 19.58 20.76 7.62
N VAL A 144 20.73 20.11 7.79
CA VAL A 144 20.84 18.65 7.71
C VAL A 144 20.62 18.07 9.10
N VAL A 145 19.52 17.34 9.26
CA VAL A 145 19.21 16.64 10.51
C VAL A 145 19.76 15.22 10.40
N PRO A 146 20.57 14.74 11.38
CA PRO A 146 21.02 13.37 11.38
C PRO A 146 19.84 12.41 11.55
N ASP A 147 19.97 11.22 10.95
CA ASP A 147 19.01 10.14 11.09
C ASP A 147 18.96 9.63 12.53
N LYS A 148 17.79 9.10 12.95
CA LYS A 148 17.61 8.60 14.32
C LYS A 148 18.59 7.46 14.62
N SER A 149 18.80 6.57 13.65
CA SER A 149 19.74 5.44 13.79
C SER A 149 21.20 5.85 14.07
N ARG A 150 21.59 7.08 13.70
CA ARG A 150 22.92 7.65 13.97
C ARG A 150 23.03 8.31 15.33
N VAL A 151 21.97 8.95 15.81
CA VAL A 151 21.94 9.60 17.12
C VAL A 151 21.82 8.53 18.21
N GLU A 152 20.90 7.59 18.05
CA GLU A 152 20.46 6.65 19.08
C GLU A 152 21.09 5.26 18.89
N ARG A 153 22.40 5.24 18.61
CA ARG A 153 23.13 4.01 18.25
C ARG A 153 23.13 2.95 19.34
N GLU A 154 23.13 3.36 20.59
CA GLU A 154 23.08 2.45 21.75
C GLU A 154 21.77 1.66 21.82
N HIS A 155 20.73 2.15 21.16
CA HIS A 155 19.41 1.53 21.14
C HIS A 155 19.15 0.62 19.94
N LEU A 156 20.16 0.37 19.10
CA LEU A 156 20.02 -0.47 17.91
C LEU A 156 19.85 -1.97 18.24
N CYS A 157 20.29 -2.45 19.42
CA CYS A 157 20.15 -3.84 19.90
C CYS A 157 20.25 -4.93 18.79
N GLY A 158 21.36 -4.93 18.03
CA GLY A 158 21.64 -5.94 17.01
C GLY A 158 21.25 -5.56 15.57
N LEU A 159 20.61 -4.41 15.37
CA LEU A 159 20.42 -3.84 14.03
C LEU A 159 21.76 -3.36 13.46
N ARG A 160 22.04 -3.75 12.22
CA ARG A 160 23.24 -3.36 11.49
C ARG A 160 22.97 -2.16 10.59
N ARG A 161 24.00 -1.33 10.44
CA ARG A 161 24.06 -0.13 9.62
C ARG A 161 25.44 -0.01 9.00
#